data_AF-A0A838AGC1-F1
#
_entry.id   AF-A0A838AGC1-F1
#
_cell.length_a   1.000
_cell.length_b   1.000
_cell.length_c   1.000
_cell.angle_alpha   90.00
_cell.angle_beta   90.00
_cell.angle_gamma   90.00
#
_symmetry.space_group_name_H-M   'P 1'
#
loop_
_entity.id
_entity.type
_entity.pdbx_description
1 polymer ?
#
loop_
_entity_poly.entity_id
_entity_poly.type
_entity_poly.pdbx_seq_one_letter_code
_entity_poly.pdbx_strand_id
1 'polypeptide(L)'
;MSDLNNKWNKQQKPGITEKINDTINPKGALKPKIENGIKKLQTQITKLDLMITKLNERDSKLFKRIVEATQLHDATTCRILSKELAEIRKTTKILGNARIALEQIELRLTTYHDLGDTVVTIMPTIGLMKNLKSSLVKFMPNADQEINQMGQMLGGFMTDSFSSDATFGMDETTNLESEKILQEAAALSENSTHDRYSSINKNIKTSTKNNFY
;
A
#
# COMPACT_ATOMS: atom_id res chain seq x y z
N MET A 1 16.31 -4.01 -24.56
CA MET A 1 14.97 -3.49 -24.22
C MET A 1 13.83 -4.48 -24.48
N SER A 2 14.04 -5.57 -25.24
CA SER A 2 13.02 -6.61 -25.51
C SER A 2 12.79 -7.61 -24.36
N ASP A 3 13.61 -7.55 -23.31
CA ASP A 3 13.66 -8.58 -22.26
C ASP A 3 12.56 -8.44 -21.19
N LEU A 4 12.07 -7.22 -20.94
CA LEU A 4 11.09 -6.96 -19.88
C LEU A 4 9.69 -7.53 -20.21
N ASN A 5 9.19 -7.35 -21.44
CA ASN A 5 7.93 -7.95 -21.87
C ASN A 5 8.01 -9.49 -21.98
N ASN A 6 9.15 -10.02 -22.41
CA ASN A 6 9.39 -11.47 -22.45
C ASN A 6 9.38 -12.10 -21.04
N LYS A 7 9.85 -11.38 -20.02
CA LYS A 7 9.82 -11.83 -18.61
C LYS A 7 8.45 -11.65 -17.94
N TRP A 8 7.65 -10.69 -18.40
CA TRP A 8 6.31 -10.41 -17.86
C TRP A 8 5.26 -11.45 -18.27
N ASN A 9 5.28 -11.91 -19.54
CA ASN A 9 4.17 -12.65 -20.15
C ASN A 9 4.41 -14.14 -20.48
N LYS A 10 5.62 -14.72 -20.30
CA LYS A 10 5.86 -16.13 -20.73
C LYS A 10 5.58 -17.21 -19.66
N GLN A 11 4.79 -18.21 -20.01
CA GLN A 11 4.85 -19.58 -19.47
C GLN A 11 6.03 -20.33 -20.13
N GLN A 12 7.02 -20.81 -19.36
CA GLN A 12 8.15 -21.55 -19.92
C GLN A 12 7.73 -22.98 -20.32
N LYS A 13 7.92 -23.35 -21.59
CA LYS A 13 7.95 -24.75 -22.04
C LYS A 13 9.33 -25.35 -21.72
N PRO A 14 9.46 -26.61 -21.26
CA PRO A 14 10.73 -27.17 -20.85
C PRO A 14 11.59 -27.54 -22.07
N GLY A 15 12.79 -26.96 -22.18
CA GLY A 15 13.88 -27.40 -23.06
C GLY A 15 15.03 -27.93 -22.21
N ILE A 16 15.57 -29.10 -22.56
CA ILE A 16 16.45 -29.94 -21.73
C ILE A 16 17.89 -29.38 -21.54
N THR A 17 18.22 -28.22 -22.08
CA THR A 17 19.59 -27.69 -22.07
C THR A 17 19.65 -26.30 -21.46
N GLU A 18 19.94 -26.21 -20.15
CA GLU A 18 20.68 -25.09 -19.52
C GLU A 18 20.65 -25.23 -17.99
N LYS A 19 21.53 -26.06 -17.44
CA LYS A 19 21.65 -26.27 -15.99
C LYS A 19 22.72 -25.38 -15.33
N ILE A 20 23.18 -24.30 -15.96
CA ILE A 20 24.33 -23.51 -15.46
C ILE A 20 24.13 -21.98 -15.57
N ASN A 21 22.90 -21.47 -15.51
CA ASN A 21 22.65 -20.01 -15.42
C ASN A 21 21.47 -19.63 -14.51
N ASP A 22 21.16 -20.49 -13.54
CA ASP A 22 19.84 -20.59 -12.92
C ASP A 22 19.63 -19.66 -11.69
N THR A 23 20.46 -18.63 -11.50
CA THR A 23 20.42 -17.76 -10.31
C THR A 23 19.95 -16.33 -10.58
N ILE A 24 19.71 -15.90 -11.84
CA ILE A 24 19.39 -14.49 -12.12
C ILE A 24 18.15 -14.28 -13.01
N ASN A 25 17.29 -15.29 -13.17
CA ASN A 25 15.97 -15.09 -13.76
C ASN A 25 14.92 -15.91 -13.00
N PRO A 26 13.98 -15.26 -12.29
CA PRO A 26 12.94 -15.98 -11.57
C PRO A 26 12.07 -16.78 -12.55
N LYS A 27 12.11 -18.11 -12.42
CA LYS A 27 11.37 -19.12 -13.21
C LYS A 27 9.87 -18.78 -13.30
N GLY A 28 9.40 -18.27 -14.44
CA GLY A 28 7.98 -17.98 -14.76
C GLY A 28 7.54 -16.51 -14.77
N ALA A 29 6.47 -16.19 -15.52
CA ALA A 29 5.87 -14.86 -15.70
C ALA A 29 5.68 -14.07 -14.40
N LEU A 30 6.02 -12.78 -14.42
CA LEU A 30 6.06 -11.93 -13.22
C LEU A 30 4.66 -11.49 -12.75
N LYS A 31 3.74 -11.19 -13.67
CA LYS A 31 2.35 -10.78 -13.37
C LYS A 31 1.62 -11.74 -12.41
N PRO A 32 1.47 -13.05 -12.71
CA PRO A 32 0.74 -13.97 -11.83
C PRO A 32 1.43 -14.17 -10.47
N LYS A 33 2.74 -13.94 -10.37
CA LYS A 33 3.46 -13.98 -9.09
C LYS A 33 3.13 -12.78 -8.23
N ILE A 34 3.07 -11.58 -8.82
CA ILE A 34 2.66 -10.34 -8.14
C ILE A 34 1.21 -10.47 -7.67
N GLU A 35 0.29 -10.92 -8.53
CA GLU A 35 -1.12 -11.14 -8.16
C GLU A 35 -1.28 -12.12 -7.00
N ASN A 36 -0.52 -13.23 -7.02
CA ASN A 36 -0.53 -14.19 -5.91
C ASN A 36 0.08 -13.58 -4.63
N GLY A 37 1.14 -12.77 -4.77
CA GLY A 37 1.72 -12.00 -3.67
C GLY A 37 0.71 -11.07 -3.01
N ILE A 38 0.00 -10.26 -3.80
CA ILE A 38 -1.07 -9.36 -3.35
C ILE A 38 -2.14 -10.13 -2.58
N LYS A 39 -2.67 -11.23 -3.14
CA LYS A 39 -3.68 -12.07 -2.46
C LYS A 39 -3.19 -12.62 -1.12
N LYS A 40 -1.92 -13.05 -1.06
CA LYS A 40 -1.32 -13.53 0.19
C LYS A 40 -1.18 -12.41 1.21
N LEU A 41 -0.77 -11.21 0.80
CA LEU A 41 -0.66 -10.05 1.68
C LEU A 41 -2.04 -9.68 2.25
N GLN A 42 -3.06 -9.57 1.41
CA GLN A 42 -4.44 -9.30 1.82
C GLN A 42 -4.92 -10.31 2.87
N THR A 43 -4.64 -11.61 2.65
CA THR A 43 -4.98 -12.66 3.62
C THR A 43 -4.30 -12.45 4.98
N GLN A 44 -3.03 -12.02 5.00
CA GLN A 44 -2.31 -11.77 6.25
C GLN A 44 -2.79 -10.49 6.94
N ILE A 45 -3.10 -9.43 6.18
CA ILE A 45 -3.70 -8.19 6.70
C ILE A 45 -5.01 -8.51 7.42
N THR A 46 -5.92 -9.27 6.79
CA THR A 46 -7.19 -9.67 7.43
C THR A 46 -6.96 -10.48 8.72
N LYS A 47 -5.95 -11.36 8.74
CA LYS A 47 -5.62 -12.12 9.95
C LYS A 47 -5.11 -11.21 11.07
N LEU A 48 -4.25 -10.23 10.75
CA LEU A 48 -3.76 -9.25 11.71
C LEU A 48 -4.90 -8.39 12.26
N ASP A 49 -5.83 -7.93 11.41
CA ASP A 49 -7.02 -7.19 11.84
C ASP A 49 -7.83 -8.00 12.86
N LEU A 50 -8.11 -9.26 12.56
CA LEU A 50 -8.81 -10.16 13.49
C LEU A 50 -8.07 -10.35 14.81
N MET A 51 -6.74 -10.46 14.79
CA MET A 51 -5.93 -10.56 16.01
C MET A 51 -5.97 -9.27 16.83
N ILE A 52 -5.86 -8.12 16.19
CA ILE A 52 -5.94 -6.80 16.83
C ILE A 52 -7.32 -6.61 17.50
N THR A 53 -8.41 -6.94 16.80
CA THR A 53 -9.77 -6.88 17.38
C THR A 53 -9.88 -7.75 18.64
N LYS A 54 -9.39 -8.99 18.58
CA LYS A 54 -9.41 -9.90 19.75
C LYS A 54 -8.57 -9.37 20.92
N LEU A 55 -7.43 -8.75 20.65
CA LEU A 55 -6.61 -8.15 21.70
C LEU A 55 -7.31 -6.94 22.33
N ASN A 56 -8.00 -6.11 21.55
CA ASN A 56 -8.77 -4.97 22.06
C ASN A 56 -9.98 -5.41 22.92
N GLU A 57 -10.63 -6.52 22.55
CA GLU A 57 -11.66 -7.13 23.40
C GLU A 57 -11.09 -7.64 24.72
N ARG A 58 -9.90 -8.27 24.69
CA ARG A 58 -9.21 -8.73 25.89
C ARG A 58 -8.74 -7.58 26.77
N ASP A 59 -8.23 -6.49 26.18
CA ASP A 59 -7.89 -5.24 26.87
C ASP A 59 -9.10 -4.75 27.67
N SER A 60 -10.23 -4.57 27.00
CA SER A 60 -11.49 -4.10 27.62
C SER A 60 -11.95 -5.00 28.77
N LYS A 61 -11.84 -6.33 28.62
CA LYS A 61 -12.21 -7.30 29.66
C LYS A 61 -11.27 -7.23 30.86
N LEU A 62 -9.96 -7.16 30.63
CA LEU A 62 -8.97 -7.04 31.71
C LEU A 62 -9.12 -5.71 32.45
N PHE A 63 -9.35 -4.62 31.72
CA PHE A 63 -9.55 -3.31 32.32
C PHE A 63 -10.75 -3.30 33.27
N LYS A 64 -11.90 -3.88 32.87
CA LYS A 64 -13.07 -4.04 33.75
C LYS A 64 -12.73 -4.83 35.03
N ARG A 65 -12.03 -5.96 34.89
CA ARG A 65 -11.60 -6.78 36.04
C ARG A 65 -10.61 -6.06 36.96
N ILE A 66 -9.74 -5.21 36.43
CA ILE A 66 -8.86 -4.36 37.23
C ILE A 66 -9.68 -3.35 38.05
N VAL A 67 -10.69 -2.72 37.45
CA VAL A 67 -11.60 -1.80 38.16
C VAL A 67 -12.32 -2.51 39.30
N GLU A 68 -12.88 -3.71 39.05
CA GLU A 68 -13.53 -4.54 40.08
C GLU A 68 -12.56 -4.91 41.22
N ALA A 69 -11.36 -5.41 40.89
CA ALA A 69 -10.36 -5.76 41.88
C ALA A 69 -9.90 -4.54 42.70
N THR A 70 -9.87 -3.36 42.08
CA THR A 70 -9.52 -2.09 42.76
C THR A 70 -10.58 -1.71 43.77
N GLN A 71 -11.87 -1.85 43.42
CA GLN A 71 -12.99 -1.59 44.32
C GLN A 71 -13.03 -2.55 45.52
N LEU A 72 -12.62 -3.80 45.30
CA LEU A 72 -12.51 -4.82 46.35
C LEU A 72 -11.19 -4.72 47.15
N HIS A 73 -10.36 -3.72 46.89
CA HIS A 73 -9.04 -3.55 47.49
C HIS A 73 -8.10 -4.77 47.34
N ASP A 74 -8.29 -5.58 46.29
CA ASP A 74 -7.40 -6.69 45.95
C ASP A 74 -6.18 -6.18 45.16
N ALA A 75 -5.18 -5.71 45.89
CA ALA A 75 -3.94 -5.18 45.34
C ALA A 75 -3.13 -6.23 44.55
N THR A 76 -3.25 -7.52 44.88
CA THR A 76 -2.51 -8.58 44.21
C THR A 76 -3.08 -8.83 42.82
N THR A 77 -4.40 -8.99 42.71
CA THR A 77 -5.07 -9.15 41.41
C THR A 77 -4.88 -7.91 40.54
N CYS A 78 -5.01 -6.70 41.10
CA CYS A 78 -4.74 -5.46 40.36
C CYS A 78 -3.35 -5.44 39.72
N ARG A 79 -2.32 -5.80 40.50
CA ARG A 79 -0.92 -5.80 40.02
C ARG A 79 -0.71 -6.82 38.90
N ILE A 80 -1.25 -8.02 39.03
CA ILE A 80 -1.10 -9.08 38.03
C ILE A 80 -1.82 -8.70 36.74
N LEU A 81 -3.10 -8.32 36.82
CA LEU A 81 -3.90 -8.00 35.64
C LEU A 81 -3.40 -6.75 34.92
N SER A 82 -2.87 -5.75 35.63
CA SER A 82 -2.30 -4.54 35.01
C SER A 82 -1.03 -4.85 34.20
N LYS A 83 -0.19 -5.78 34.66
CA LYS A 83 0.98 -6.23 33.89
C LYS A 83 0.55 -6.93 32.59
N GLU A 84 -0.43 -7.82 32.67
CA GLU A 84 -0.98 -8.50 31.49
C GLU A 84 -1.60 -7.49 30.50
N LEU A 85 -2.36 -6.51 31.01
CA LEU A 85 -2.95 -5.46 30.18
C LEU A 85 -1.89 -4.65 29.43
N ALA A 86 -0.77 -4.32 30.09
CA ALA A 86 0.33 -3.61 29.45
C ALA A 86 0.97 -4.44 28.31
N GLU A 87 1.17 -5.74 28.51
CA GLU A 87 1.69 -6.64 27.47
C GLU A 87 0.71 -6.82 26.31
N ILE A 88 -0.59 -6.89 26.58
CA ILE A 88 -1.63 -6.89 25.53
C ILE A 88 -1.51 -5.63 24.67
N ARG A 89 -1.46 -4.44 25.28
CA ARG A 89 -1.34 -3.16 24.54
C ARG A 89 -0.06 -3.08 23.71
N LYS A 90 1.06 -3.53 24.27
CA LYS A 90 2.33 -3.61 23.56
C LYS A 90 2.24 -4.53 22.34
N THR A 91 1.64 -5.71 22.51
CA THR A 91 1.42 -6.67 21.43
C THR A 91 0.49 -6.10 20.36
N THR A 92 -0.61 -5.45 20.74
CA THR A 92 -1.52 -4.78 19.81
C THR A 92 -0.79 -3.74 18.97
N LYS A 93 0.08 -2.93 19.58
CA LYS A 93 0.88 -1.93 18.85
C LYS A 93 1.82 -2.58 17.82
N ILE A 94 2.50 -3.67 18.21
CA ILE A 94 3.41 -4.40 17.31
C ILE A 94 2.63 -4.97 16.11
N LEU A 95 1.48 -5.60 16.36
CA LEU A 95 0.64 -6.15 15.28
C LEU A 95 0.07 -5.04 14.38
N GLY A 96 -0.32 -3.89 14.96
CA GLY A 96 -0.77 -2.73 14.20
C GLY A 96 0.29 -2.20 13.24
N ASN A 97 1.53 -2.05 13.72
CA ASN A 97 2.65 -1.63 12.88
C ASN A 97 2.93 -2.64 11.76
N ALA A 98 2.90 -3.95 12.07
CA ALA A 98 3.07 -5.00 11.06
C ALA A 98 1.96 -4.96 10.00
N ARG A 99 0.70 -4.71 10.41
CA ARG A 99 -0.44 -4.60 9.49
C ARG A 99 -0.26 -3.44 8.52
N ILE A 100 0.13 -2.27 9.01
CA ILE A 100 0.41 -1.08 8.18
C ILE A 100 1.56 -1.36 7.20
N ALA A 101 2.65 -1.99 7.66
CA ALA A 101 3.77 -2.33 6.78
C ALA A 101 3.36 -3.29 5.65
N LEU A 102 2.52 -4.30 5.95
CA LEU A 102 2.00 -5.21 4.93
C LEU A 102 1.08 -4.50 3.93
N GLU A 103 0.25 -3.57 4.39
CA GLU A 103 -0.61 -2.76 3.52
C GLU A 103 0.22 -1.87 2.59
N GLN A 104 1.28 -1.25 3.09
CA GLN A 104 2.19 -0.45 2.26
C GLN A 104 2.85 -1.29 1.16
N ILE A 105 3.27 -2.53 1.47
CA ILE A 105 3.81 -3.46 0.47
C ILE A 105 2.74 -3.83 -0.56
N GLU A 106 1.52 -4.10 -0.11
CA GLU A 106 0.40 -4.47 -0.98
C GLU A 106 0.08 -3.36 -1.98
N LEU A 107 -0.02 -2.10 -1.52
CA LEU A 107 -0.27 -0.94 -2.36
C LEU A 107 0.80 -0.78 -3.45
N ARG A 108 2.09 -0.90 -3.08
CA ARG A 108 3.19 -0.83 -4.06
C ARG A 108 3.12 -1.95 -5.09
N LEU A 109 2.82 -3.18 -4.67
CA LEU A 109 2.68 -4.30 -5.60
C LEU A 109 1.50 -4.12 -6.55
N THR A 110 0.39 -3.56 -6.07
CA THR A 110 -0.76 -3.18 -6.91
C THR A 110 -0.36 -2.12 -7.93
N THR A 111 0.35 -1.07 -7.53
CA THR A 111 0.89 -0.07 -8.48
C THR A 111 1.79 -0.71 -9.54
N TYR A 112 2.71 -1.61 -9.16
CA TYR A 112 3.56 -2.29 -10.14
C TYR A 112 2.79 -3.26 -11.04
N HIS A 113 1.70 -3.85 -10.56
CA HIS A 113 0.79 -4.65 -11.37
C HIS A 113 0.10 -3.78 -12.44
N ASP A 114 -0.45 -2.64 -12.05
CA ASP A 114 -1.12 -1.70 -12.96
C ASP A 114 -0.15 -1.11 -14.01
N LEU A 115 1.06 -0.76 -13.59
CA LEU A 115 2.12 -0.33 -14.50
C LEU A 115 2.50 -1.45 -15.47
N GLY A 116 2.59 -2.69 -15.00
CA GLY A 116 2.84 -3.86 -15.83
C GLY A 116 1.75 -4.11 -16.89
N ASP A 117 0.50 -3.75 -16.61
CA ASP A 117 -0.59 -3.80 -17.60
C ASP A 117 -0.47 -2.68 -18.63
N THR A 118 -0.02 -1.50 -18.20
CA THR A 118 0.30 -0.36 -19.08
C THR A 118 1.45 -0.69 -20.05
N VAL A 119 2.45 -1.47 -19.63
CA VAL A 119 3.52 -1.98 -20.51
C VAL A 119 2.98 -2.80 -21.66
N VAL A 120 2.03 -3.69 -21.37
CA VAL A 120 1.45 -4.60 -22.37
C VAL A 120 0.65 -3.82 -23.41
N THR A 121 0.05 -2.69 -23.04
CA THR A 121 -0.73 -1.83 -23.95
C THR A 121 0.12 -0.84 -24.75
N ILE A 122 1.18 -0.26 -24.16
CA ILE A 122 2.03 0.73 -24.83
C ILE A 122 3.05 0.11 -25.79
N MET A 123 3.60 -1.07 -25.46
CA MET A 123 4.66 -1.68 -26.26
C MET A 123 4.28 -1.92 -27.75
N PRO A 124 3.06 -2.41 -28.07
CA PRO A 124 2.62 -2.53 -29.46
C PRO A 124 2.62 -1.18 -30.20
N THR A 125 2.23 -0.09 -29.54
CA THR A 125 2.18 1.26 -30.11
C THR A 125 3.56 1.78 -30.49
N ILE A 126 4.59 1.50 -29.66
CA ILE A 126 5.99 1.80 -30.01
C ILE A 126 6.42 1.01 -31.26
N GLY A 127 6.02 -0.26 -31.36
CA GLY A 127 6.26 -1.09 -32.54
C GLY A 127 5.59 -0.56 -33.80
N LEU A 128 4.32 -0.13 -33.70
CA LEU A 128 3.59 0.51 -34.79
C LEU A 128 4.28 1.80 -35.25
N MET A 129 4.78 2.61 -34.31
CA MET A 129 5.46 3.86 -34.64
C MET A 129 6.80 3.65 -35.34
N LYS A 130 7.55 2.59 -34.96
CA LYS A 130 8.77 2.17 -35.68
C LYS A 130 8.46 1.70 -37.11
N ASN A 131 7.36 0.98 -37.29
CA ASN A 131 6.92 0.53 -38.62
C ASN A 131 6.45 1.72 -39.49
N LEU A 132 5.73 2.67 -38.88
CA LEU A 132 5.31 3.90 -39.53
C LEU A 132 6.51 4.73 -39.97
N LYS A 133 7.53 4.90 -39.10
CA LYS A 133 8.81 5.53 -39.46
C LYS A 133 9.41 4.93 -40.73
N SER A 134 9.59 3.60 -40.75
CA SER A 134 10.19 2.90 -41.89
C SER A 134 9.43 3.09 -43.21
N SER A 135 8.11 3.28 -43.12
CA SER A 135 7.24 3.47 -44.28
C SER A 135 7.16 4.93 -44.72
N LEU A 136 7.02 5.87 -43.77
CA LEU A 136 6.76 7.27 -44.03
C LEU A 136 8.02 8.04 -44.45
N VAL A 137 9.19 7.69 -43.92
CA VAL A 137 10.47 8.37 -44.25
C VAL A 137 10.84 8.22 -45.74
N LYS A 138 10.33 7.20 -46.42
CA LYS A 138 10.49 7.00 -47.87
C LYS A 138 9.78 8.06 -48.71
N PHE A 139 8.71 8.65 -48.19
CA PHE A 139 7.85 9.60 -48.89
C PHE A 139 7.84 11.00 -48.25
N MET A 140 8.24 11.10 -46.99
CA MET A 140 8.27 12.34 -46.21
C MET A 140 9.49 12.32 -45.27
N PRO A 141 10.69 12.65 -45.77
CA PRO A 141 11.94 12.62 -44.99
C PRO A 141 11.90 13.51 -43.75
N ASN A 142 11.15 14.62 -43.82
CA ASN A 142 11.00 15.58 -42.72
C ASN A 142 10.15 15.04 -41.55
N ALA A 143 9.38 13.97 -41.74
CA ALA A 143 8.59 13.36 -40.67
C ALA A 143 9.42 12.43 -39.76
N ASP A 144 10.69 12.17 -40.10
CA ASP A 144 11.58 11.30 -39.31
C ASP A 144 11.80 11.83 -37.89
N GLN A 145 12.01 13.15 -37.76
CA GLN A 145 12.29 13.79 -36.48
C GLN A 145 11.10 13.70 -35.52
N GLU A 146 9.90 14.02 -36.00
CA GLU A 146 8.66 13.97 -35.22
C GLU A 146 8.34 12.54 -34.73
N ILE A 147 8.49 11.55 -35.61
CA ILE A 147 8.25 10.14 -35.25
C ILE A 147 9.30 9.63 -34.25
N ASN A 148 10.55 10.06 -34.39
CA ASN A 148 11.60 9.74 -33.41
C ASN A 148 11.32 10.38 -32.05
N GLN A 149 10.88 11.63 -32.01
CA GLN A 149 10.49 12.29 -30.76
C GLN A 149 9.33 11.58 -30.09
N MET A 150 8.29 11.21 -30.83
CA MET A 150 7.17 10.44 -30.29
C MET A 150 7.61 9.05 -29.76
N GLY A 151 8.52 8.37 -30.47
CA GLY A 151 9.09 7.09 -30.02
C GLY A 151 9.94 7.22 -28.76
N GLN A 152 10.74 8.28 -28.67
CA GLN A 152 11.54 8.59 -27.49
C GLN A 152 10.66 8.99 -26.30
N MET A 153 9.60 9.77 -26.52
CA MET A 153 8.66 10.17 -25.47
C MET A 153 7.96 8.94 -24.88
N LEU A 154 7.43 8.05 -25.72
CA LEU A 154 6.82 6.80 -25.25
C LEU A 154 7.83 5.86 -24.57
N GLY A 155 9.08 5.80 -25.06
CA GLY A 155 10.15 5.02 -24.44
C GLY A 155 10.64 5.59 -23.10
N GLY A 156 10.64 6.92 -22.98
CA GLY A 156 10.96 7.66 -21.76
C GLY A 156 9.93 7.37 -20.67
N PHE A 157 8.63 7.57 -20.95
CA PHE A 157 7.56 7.24 -20.01
C PHE A 157 7.62 5.81 -19.50
N MET A 158 7.95 4.85 -20.38
CA MET A 158 8.12 3.45 -20.03
C MET A 158 9.29 3.23 -19.07
N THR A 159 10.43 3.88 -19.31
CA THR A 159 11.63 3.70 -18.49
C THR A 159 11.45 4.39 -17.14
N ASP A 160 10.94 5.61 -17.15
CA ASP A 160 10.72 6.45 -15.95
C ASP A 160 9.72 5.80 -14.98
N SER A 161 8.73 5.09 -15.51
CA SER A 161 7.73 4.37 -14.69
C SER A 161 8.31 3.20 -13.88
N PHE A 162 9.45 2.62 -14.29
CA PHE A 162 10.11 1.52 -13.58
C PHE A 162 11.44 1.91 -12.92
N SER A 163 11.99 3.08 -13.26
CA SER A 163 13.25 3.57 -12.72
C SER A 163 13.09 4.46 -11.49
N SER A 164 11.88 4.58 -10.92
CA SER A 164 11.76 5.15 -9.58
C SER A 164 12.55 4.27 -8.63
N ASP A 165 13.58 4.88 -8.06
CA ASP A 165 14.67 4.27 -7.33
C ASP A 165 14.15 3.15 -6.42
N ALA A 166 14.65 1.93 -6.65
CA ALA A 166 14.13 0.68 -6.09
C ALA A 166 14.40 0.53 -4.58
N THR A 167 14.53 1.64 -3.87
CA THR A 167 14.75 1.70 -2.44
C THR A 167 13.39 1.63 -1.75
N PHE A 168 13.08 0.43 -1.27
CA PHE A 168 11.87 0.12 -0.52
C PHE A 168 11.83 0.99 0.77
N GLY A 169 11.25 2.18 0.68
CA GLY A 169 10.91 3.03 1.82
C GLY A 169 11.97 4.02 2.31
N MET A 170 12.91 4.48 1.47
CA MET A 170 13.97 5.40 1.94
C MET A 170 14.31 6.52 0.94
N ASP A 171 13.29 7.20 0.43
CA ASP A 171 13.48 8.47 -0.28
C ASP A 171 13.07 9.62 0.65
N GLU A 172 14.03 10.48 0.97
CA GLU A 172 13.87 11.62 1.89
C GLU A 172 12.84 12.63 1.37
N THR A 173 12.66 12.74 0.05
CA THR A 173 11.64 13.60 -0.55
C THR A 173 10.22 13.08 -0.31
N THR A 174 10.02 11.75 -0.37
CA THR A 174 8.74 11.10 -0.09
C THR A 174 8.36 11.26 1.40
N ASN A 175 9.34 11.29 2.30
CA ASN A 175 9.08 11.48 3.73
C ASN A 175 8.56 12.89 4.04
N LEU A 176 9.14 13.94 3.43
CA LEU A 176 8.70 15.33 3.61
C LEU A 176 7.27 15.57 3.11
N GLU A 177 6.92 15.05 1.93
CA GLU A 177 5.54 15.14 1.42
C GLU A 177 4.57 14.33 2.30
N SER A 178 5.01 13.18 2.82
CA SER A 178 4.20 12.40 3.78
C SER A 178 3.92 13.19 5.06
N GLU A 179 4.91 13.89 5.62
CA GLU A 179 4.72 14.75 6.79
C GLU A 179 3.73 15.89 6.52
N LYS A 180 3.82 16.55 5.36
CA LYS A 180 2.88 17.61 4.96
C LYS A 180 1.45 17.08 4.83
N ILE A 181 1.26 15.92 4.21
CA ILE A 181 -0.06 15.27 4.10
C ILE A 181 -0.61 14.91 5.49
N LEU A 182 0.23 14.41 6.40
CA LEU A 182 -0.17 14.12 7.78
C LEU A 182 -0.59 15.39 8.53
N GLN A 183 0.11 16.51 8.34
CA GLN A 183 -0.28 17.81 8.90
C GLN A 183 -1.63 18.28 8.36
N GLU A 184 -1.86 18.17 7.05
CA GLU A 184 -3.14 18.50 6.42
C GLU A 184 -4.27 17.63 6.96
N ALA A 185 -4.06 16.32 7.04
CA ALA A 185 -5.03 15.38 7.59
C ALA A 185 -5.36 15.66 9.06
N ALA A 186 -4.36 16.02 9.87
CA ALA A 186 -4.54 16.40 11.26
C ALA A 186 -5.39 17.68 11.40
N ALA A 187 -5.09 18.71 10.61
CA ALA A 187 -5.84 19.97 10.61
C ALA A 187 -7.31 19.77 10.20
N LEU A 188 -7.58 18.92 9.21
CA LEU A 188 -8.93 18.57 8.78
C LEU A 188 -9.69 17.75 9.84
N SER A 189 -9.00 16.86 10.55
CA SER A 189 -9.57 16.09 11.66
C SER A 189 -9.96 16.99 12.83
N GLU A 190 -9.11 17.94 13.23
CA GLU A 190 -9.41 18.90 14.31
C GLU A 190 -10.64 19.75 13.98
N ASN A 191 -10.76 20.26 12.75
CA ASN A 191 -11.94 20.99 12.30
C ASN A 191 -13.23 20.15 12.39
N SER A 192 -13.17 18.87 12.01
CA SER A 192 -14.31 17.94 12.12
C SER A 192 -14.69 17.62 13.57
N THR A 193 -13.70 17.59 14.48
CA THR A 193 -13.97 17.43 15.92
C THR A 193 -14.61 18.67 16.51
N HIS A 194 -14.20 19.88 16.12
CA HIS A 194 -14.80 21.13 16.59
C HIS A 194 -16.29 21.21 16.23
N ASP A 195 -16.66 20.78 15.02
CA ASP A 195 -18.06 20.71 14.58
C ASP A 195 -18.87 19.67 15.35
N ARG A 196 -18.30 18.49 15.65
CA ARG A 196 -18.94 17.46 16.48
C ARG A 196 -19.10 17.91 17.94
N TYR A 197 -18.08 18.51 18.55
CA TYR A 197 -18.16 19.05 19.92
C TYR A 197 -19.16 20.21 20.01
N SER A 198 -19.24 21.09 19.00
CA SER A 198 -20.23 22.17 18.91
C SER A 198 -21.66 21.64 18.78
N SER A 199 -21.85 20.57 18.00
CA SER A 199 -23.15 19.90 17.82
C SER A 199 -23.65 19.19 19.08
N ILE A 200 -22.74 18.57 19.84
CA ILE A 200 -23.05 17.93 21.13
C ILE A 200 -23.42 19.00 22.18
N ASN A 201 -22.69 20.11 22.25
CA ASN A 201 -23.01 21.21 23.19
C ASN A 201 -24.34 21.90 22.85
N LYS A 202 -24.67 22.08 21.55
CA LYS A 202 -25.98 22.59 21.13
C LYS A 202 -27.12 21.67 21.56
N ASN A 203 -26.96 20.33 21.44
CA ASN A 203 -27.97 19.37 21.90
C ASN A 203 -28.12 19.32 23.44
N ILE A 204 -27.05 19.53 24.20
CA ILE A 204 -27.14 19.63 25.66
C ILE A 204 -27.87 20.91 26.07
N LYS A 205 -27.64 22.04 25.39
CA LYS A 205 -28.32 23.32 25.68
C LYS A 205 -29.81 23.32 25.29
N THR A 206 -30.22 22.58 24.25
CA THR A 206 -31.64 22.44 23.89
C THR A 206 -32.38 21.49 24.82
N SER A 207 -31.74 20.43 25.31
CA SER A 207 -32.38 19.47 26.22
C SER A 207 -32.62 20.04 27.64
N THR A 208 -31.79 20.99 28.12
CA THR A 208 -32.00 21.64 29.43
C THR A 208 -33.09 22.73 29.39
N LYS A 209 -33.40 23.30 28.22
CA LYS A 209 -34.47 24.31 28.08
C LYS A 209 -35.89 23.75 28.02
N ASN A 210 -36.05 22.45 27.76
CA ASN A 210 -37.37 21.81 27.60
C ASN A 210 -37.94 21.17 28.88
N ASN A 211 -37.28 21.29 30.03
CA ASN A 211 -37.73 20.71 31.31
C ASN A 211 -38.20 21.74 32.35
N PHE A 212 -38.55 22.96 31.92
CA PHE A 212 -39.19 23.96 32.77
C PHE A 212 -40.43 24.51 32.07
N TYR A 213 -41.51 23.72 32.05
CA TYR A 213 -42.90 24.16 32.07
C TYR A 213 -43.74 23.05 32.71
#